data_AF-A0A3D1RIK9-F1
#
_entry.id   AF-A0A3D1RIK9-F1
#
_cell.length_a   1.000
_cell.length_b   1.000
_cell.length_c   1.000
_cell.angle_alpha   90.00
_cell.angle_beta   90.00
_cell.angle_gamma   90.00
#
_symmetry.space_group_name_H-M   'P 1'
#
loop_
_entity.id
_entity.type
_entity.pdbx_description
1 polymer ?
#
loop_
_entity_poly.entity_id
_entity_poly.type
_entity_poly.pdbx_seq_one_letter_code
_entity_poly.pdbx_strand_id
1 'polypeptide(L)' 'MIKNKLKNHTIKFVVLVVDEKTLLLRDKERPEDCQMKERCIVLLNSFKNKNYNAQNILDTTNLSVNETIDIIENDNRFIL' A
#
# COMPACT_ATOMS: atom_id res chain seq x y z
N MET A 1 -21.05 -8.98 -9.65
CA MET A 1 -21.56 -7.61 -9.83
C MET A 1 -20.48 -6.54 -10.05
N ILE A 2 -19.26 -6.64 -9.48
CA ILE A 2 -18.17 -5.67 -9.73
C ILE A 2 -17.40 -5.96 -11.05
N LYS A 3 -17.09 -7.23 -11.34
CA LYS A 3 -16.34 -7.62 -12.57
C LYS A 3 -16.97 -7.11 -13.87
N ASN A 4 -18.30 -7.06 -13.97
CA ASN A 4 -18.98 -6.57 -15.18
C ASN A 4 -18.84 -5.06 -15.38
N LYS A 5 -18.66 -4.27 -14.31
CA LYS A 5 -18.45 -2.81 -14.40
C LYS A 5 -17.01 -2.45 -14.79
N LEU A 6 -16.06 -3.36 -14.53
CA LEU A 6 -14.63 -3.16 -14.79
C LEU A 6 -14.17 -3.69 -16.16
N LYS A 7 -15.08 -4.24 -16.99
CA LYS A 7 -14.73 -4.93 -18.25
C LYS A 7 -13.91 -4.10 -19.24
N ASN A 8 -14.01 -2.78 -19.20
CA ASN A 8 -13.30 -1.86 -20.11
C ASN A 8 -12.26 -1.00 -19.38
N HIS A 9 -11.76 -1.46 -18.23
CA HIS A 9 -10.78 -0.73 -17.44
C HIS A 9 -9.51 -1.55 -17.25
N THR A 10 -8.37 -0.90 -17.37
CA THR A 10 -7.09 -1.45 -16.93
C THR A 10 -7.09 -1.49 -15.40
N ILE A 11 -6.94 -2.68 -14.84
CA ILE A 11 -6.88 -2.87 -13.39
C ILE A 11 -5.42 -2.92 -12.98
N LYS A 12 -5.01 -2.02 -12.08
CA LYS A 12 -3.71 -2.06 -11.43
C LYS A 12 -3.85 -2.61 -10.01
N PHE A 13 -2.97 -3.52 -9.63
CA PHE A 13 -2.88 -4.04 -8.26
C PHE A 13 -1.56 -3.59 -7.63
N VAL A 14 -1.65 -2.82 -6.55
CA VAL A 14 -0.50 -2.25 -5.85
C VAL A 14 -0.61 -2.52 -4.36
N VAL A 15 0.45 -3.05 -3.77
CA VAL A 15 0.61 -3.22 -2.33
C VAL A 15 1.55 -2.13 -1.84
N LEU A 16 0.98 -1.14 -1.15
CA LEU A 16 1.76 -0.06 -0.54
C LEU A 16 2.38 -0.55 0.76
N VAL A 17 3.70 -0.49 0.83
CA VAL A 17 4.46 -0.79 2.04
C VAL A 17 5.26 0.43 2.45
N VAL A 18 5.61 0.47 3.73
CA VAL A 18 6.43 1.50 4.34
C VAL A 18 7.25 0.85 5.46
N ASP A 19 8.35 1.46 5.88
CA ASP A 19 9.11 0.99 7.03
C ASP A 19 8.30 1.08 8.35
N GLU A 20 8.70 0.28 9.32
CA GLU A 20 8.00 0.15 10.61
C GLU A 20 7.99 1.47 11.40
N LYS A 21 9.09 2.22 11.37
CA LYS A 21 9.22 3.48 12.12
C LYS A 21 8.27 4.52 11.57
N THR A 22 8.23 4.69 10.25
CA THR A 22 7.30 5.63 9.60
C THR A 22 5.85 5.23 9.83
N LEU A 23 5.53 3.93 9.79
CA LEU A 23 4.18 3.44 10.05
C LEU A 23 3.71 3.78 11.47
N LEU A 24 4.57 3.58 12.48
CA LEU A 24 4.26 3.92 13.88
C LEU A 24 4.14 5.42 14.11
N LEU A 25 4.96 6.24 13.45
CA LEU A 25 4.83 7.69 13.51
C LEU A 25 3.48 8.16 12.98
N ARG A 26 3.06 7.64 11.81
CA ARG A 26 1.75 7.94 11.21
C ARG A 26 0.58 7.44 12.07
N ASP A 27 0.72 6.30 12.74
CA ASP A 27 -0.34 5.81 13.64
C ASP A 27 -0.52 6.75 14.84
N LYS A 28 0.57 7.31 15.38
CA LYS A 28 0.51 8.27 16.50
C LYS A 28 -0.17 9.60 16.17
N GLU A 29 -0.28 9.94 14.88
CA GLU A 29 -1.02 11.13 14.43
C GLU A 29 -2.55 10.94 14.54
N ARG A 30 -3.02 9.71 14.76
CA ARG A 30 -4.43 9.39 14.94
C ARG A 30 -4.88 9.64 16.39
N PRO A 31 -6.17 9.90 16.63
CA PRO A 31 -6.75 9.88 17.98
C PRO A 31 -6.37 8.60 18.73
N GLU A 32 -6.09 8.71 20.04
CA GLU A 32 -5.52 7.62 20.84
C GLU A 32 -6.36 6.33 20.81
N ASP A 33 -7.68 6.47 20.83
CA ASP A 33 -8.66 5.38 20.75
C ASP A 33 -8.68 4.68 19.38
N CYS A 34 -8.12 5.32 18.35
CA CYS A 34 -8.01 4.83 16.98
C CYS A 34 -6.61 4.28 16.66
N GLN A 35 -5.63 4.42 17.56
CA GLN A 35 -4.26 3.95 17.35
C GLN A 35 -4.18 2.43 17.41
N MET A 36 -3.50 1.84 16.43
CA MET A 36 -3.27 0.40 16.36
C MET A 36 -1.98 -0.02 17.07
N LYS A 37 -1.07 0.91 17.36
CA LYS A 37 0.21 0.68 18.06
C LYS A 37 0.98 -0.45 17.38
N GLU A 38 1.49 -1.42 18.14
CA GLU A 38 2.22 -2.60 17.62
C GLU A 38 1.44 -3.44 16.61
N ARG A 39 0.10 -3.37 16.60
CA ARG A 39 -0.73 -4.12 15.66
C ARG A 39 -0.52 -3.65 14.21
N CYS A 40 -0.10 -2.40 13.99
CA CYS A 40 0.33 -1.93 12.67
C CYS A 40 1.51 -2.74 12.13
N ILE A 41 2.47 -3.08 12.99
CA ILE A 41 3.68 -3.83 12.61
C ILE A 41 3.35 -5.28 12.31
N VAL A 42 2.50 -5.91 13.13
CA VAL A 42 2.00 -7.28 12.88
C VAL A 42 1.33 -7.36 11.49
N LEU A 43 0.52 -6.38 11.15
CA LEU A 43 -0.15 -6.33 9.86
C LEU A 43 0.84 -6.11 8.71
N LEU A 44 1.76 -5.15 8.85
CA LEU A 44 2.81 -4.89 7.86
C LEU A 44 3.62 -6.15 7.55
N ASN A 45 4.05 -6.88 8.58
CA ASN A 45 4.81 -8.12 8.43
C ASN A 45 3.96 -9.24 7.80
N SER A 46 2.65 -9.30 8.10
CA SER A 46 1.74 -10.19 7.38
C SER A 46 1.66 -9.87 5.89
N PHE A 47 1.67 -8.59 5.49
CA PHE A 47 1.70 -8.21 4.08
C PHE A 47 3.05 -8.53 3.42
N LYS A 48 4.17 -8.25 4.08
CA LYS A 48 5.52 -8.58 3.58
C LYS A 48 5.71 -10.10 3.40
N ASN A 49 5.12 -10.91 4.26
CA ASN A 49 5.22 -12.37 4.23
C ASN A 49 4.22 -13.04 3.29
N LYS A 50 3.29 -12.29 2.70
CA LYS A 50 2.42 -12.83 1.66
C LYS A 50 3.19 -12.89 0.35
N ASN A 51 2.98 -13.97 -0.40
CA ASN A 51 3.56 -14.17 -1.75
C ASN A 51 2.86 -13.31 -2.80
N TYR A 52 2.83 -11.99 -2.60
CA TYR A 52 2.49 -11.06 -3.66
C TYR A 52 3.58 -11.10 -4.73
N ASN A 53 3.21 -10.87 -5.99
CA ASN A 53 4.21 -10.65 -7.02
C ASN A 53 5.03 -9.39 -6.65
N ALA A 54 6.35 -9.52 -6.62
CA ALA A 54 7.27 -8.44 -6.24
C ALA A 54 7.06 -7.17 -7.07
N GLN A 55 6.63 -7.30 -8.33
CA GLN A 55 6.32 -6.16 -9.20
C GLN A 55 5.17 -5.29 -8.64
N ASN A 56 4.28 -5.88 -7.84
CA ASN A 56 3.11 -5.21 -7.30
C ASN A 56 3.40 -4.50 -5.96
N ILE A 57 4.59 -4.67 -5.40
CA ILE A 57 4.97 -4.02 -4.13
C ILE A 57 5.59 -2.66 -4.43
N LEU A 58 5.06 -1.62 -3.79
CA LEU A 58 5.61 -0.26 -3.85
C LEU A 58 6.00 0.18 -2.44
N ASP A 59 7.30 0.33 -2.21
CA ASP A 59 7.83 0.92 -0.98
C ASP A 59 7.75 2.45 -1.06
N THR A 60 6.98 3.03 -0.15
CA THR A 60 6.69 4.46 -0.06
C THR A 60 7.46 5.17 1.04
N THR A 61 8.43 4.51 1.68
CA THR A 61 9.20 5.05 2.81
C THR A 61 9.80 6.42 2.53
N ASN A 62 10.35 6.61 1.34
CA ASN A 62 11.00 7.87 0.93
C ASN A 62 10.23 8.59 -0.17
N LEU A 63 8.93 8.30 -0.34
CA LEU A 63 8.10 8.92 -1.36
C LEU A 63 7.11 9.89 -0.74
N SER A 64 6.95 11.03 -1.38
CA SER A 64 5.80 11.90 -1.16
C SER A 64 4.52 11.27 -1.71
N VAL A 65 3.37 11.84 -1.31
CA VAL A 65 2.06 11.43 -1.82
C VAL A 65 2.00 11.61 -3.34
N ASN A 66 2.48 12.73 -3.87
CA ASN A 66 2.44 13.01 -5.31
C ASN A 66 3.32 12.03 -6.10
N GLU A 67 4.55 11.78 -5.65
CA GLU A 67 5.42 10.78 -6.30
C GLU A 67 4.79 9.38 -6.27
N THR A 68 4.14 9.01 -5.16
CA THR A 68 3.44 7.73 -5.04
C THR A 68 2.29 7.63 -6.04
N ILE A 69 1.49 8.70 -6.18
CA ILE A 69 0.39 8.77 -7.16
C ILE A 69 0.94 8.66 -8.59
N ASP A 70 1.96 9.45 -8.92
CA ASP A 70 2.56 9.46 -10.26
C ASP A 70 3.07 8.06 -10.65
N ILE A 71 3.70 7.34 -9.71
CA ILE A 71 4.15 5.95 -9.93
C ILE A 71 2.96 5.01 -10.18
N ILE A 72 1.91 5.09 -9.35
CA ILE A 72 0.73 4.21 -9.52
C ILE A 72 0.03 4.47 -10.86
N GLU A 73 -0.08 5.73 -11.27
CA GLU A 73 -0.76 6.10 -12.52
C GLU A 73 0.06 5.72 -13.75
N ASN A 74 1.37 5.93 -13.74
CA ASN A 74 2.20 5.82 -14.94
C ASN A 74 2.97 4.50 -15.07
N ASP A 75 3.21 3.76 -13.98
CA ASP A 75 3.97 2.51 -14.05
C ASP A 75 3.05 1.33 -14.44
N ASN A 76 3.37 0.68 -15.55
CA ASN A 76 2.59 -0.43 -16.09
C ASN A 76 2.88 -1.76 -15.38
N ARG A 77 3.90 -1.85 -14.52
CA ARG A 77 4.24 -3.10 -13.79
C ARG A 77 3.09 -3.60 -12.90
N PHE A 78 2.18 -2.71 -12.54
CA PHE A 78 1.05 -3.01 -11.66
C PHE A 78 -0.18 -3.58 -12.38
N ILE A 79 -0.21 -3.60 -13.71
CA ILE A 79 -1.36 -4.07 -14.49
C ILE A 79 -1.55 -5.58 -14.30
N LEU A 80 -2.79 -6.00 -14.03
CA LEU A 80 -3.21 -7.41 -13.88
C LEU A 80 -3.45 -8.12 -15.22
#